data_AF-Q13DB7-F1
#
_entry.id   AF-Q13DB7-F1
#
_cell.length_a   1.000
_cell.length_b   1.000
_cell.length_c   1.000
_cell.angle_alpha   90.00
_cell.angle_beta   90.00
_cell.angle_gamma   90.00
#
_symmetry.space_group_name_H-M   'P 1'
#
loop_
_entity.id
_entity.type
_entity.pdbx_description
1 polymer ?
#
loop_
_entity_poly.entity_id
_entity_poly.type
_entity_poly.pdbx_seq_one_letter_code
_entity_poly.pdbx_strand_id
1 'polypeptide(L)' 'MLRSGLSVISLLLLASAAQAQSGRPDPGCGRDVSRFCRAVMDQGDGVILNCLQQNRARLSKKCAKVLTDNGQ' A
#
# COMPACT_ATOMS: atom_id res chain seq x y z
N MET A 1 8.14 1.51 57.56
CA MET A 1 7.62 2.87 57.30
C MET A 1 7.52 3.07 55.80
N LEU A 2 6.28 3.25 55.35
CA LEU A 2 5.81 3.81 54.08
C LEU A 2 6.34 3.25 52.74
N ARG A 3 5.67 2.18 52.30
CA ARG A 3 5.41 1.85 50.90
C ARG A 3 4.54 2.98 50.32
N SER A 4 5.16 4.04 49.81
CA SER A 4 4.45 5.13 49.12
C SER A 4 5.29 5.63 47.96
N GLY A 5 5.32 4.81 46.92
CA GLY A 5 5.69 5.21 45.56
C GLY A 5 4.50 5.11 44.59
N LEU A 6 3.27 5.01 45.10
CA LEU A 6 2.04 5.07 44.29
C LEU A 6 1.59 6.54 44.14
N SER A 7 2.47 7.34 43.57
CA SER A 7 2.18 8.60 42.88
C SER A 7 2.80 8.33 41.51
N VAL A 8 2.07 8.27 40.41
CA VAL A 8 1.26 9.35 39.87
C VAL A 8 0.54 8.80 38.61
N ILE A 9 -0.65 9.34 38.34
CA ILE A 9 -1.17 9.55 36.98
C ILE A 9 -1.74 8.30 36.28
N SER A 10 -3.06 8.17 36.45
CA SER A 10 -4.02 7.77 35.42
C SER A 10 -3.61 8.22 34.01
N LEU A 11 -3.98 7.43 33.00
CA LEU A 11 -4.59 7.85 31.72
C LEU A 11 -3.96 7.18 30.49
N LEU A 12 -4.74 6.26 29.91
CA LEU A 12 -4.90 5.99 28.48
C LEU A 12 -3.64 5.94 27.59
N LEU A 13 -3.18 4.73 27.29
CA LEU A 13 -2.49 4.43 26.02
C LEU A 13 -3.15 3.21 25.35
N LEU A 14 -4.44 3.35 24.99
CA LEU A 14 -4.98 2.63 23.84
C LEU A 14 -4.61 3.41 22.59
N ALA A 15 -3.60 2.96 21.88
CA ALA A 15 -3.47 3.23 20.46
C ALA A 15 -2.80 2.00 19.82
N SER A 16 -3.64 1.04 19.45
CA SER A 16 -3.25 -0.06 18.57
C SER A 16 -2.76 0.55 17.26
N ALA A 17 -1.45 0.73 17.11
CA ALA A 17 -0.85 0.98 15.80
C ALA A 17 -0.84 -0.34 15.01
N ALA A 18 -2.03 -0.85 14.69
CA ALA A 18 -2.19 -1.75 13.56
C ALA A 18 -2.08 -0.90 12.29
N GLN A 19 -0.87 -0.42 11.99
CA GLN A 19 -0.54 0.06 10.65
C GLN A 19 -0.42 -1.15 9.73
N ALA A 20 -1.54 -1.81 9.48
CA ALA A 20 -1.71 -2.66 8.32
C ALA A 20 -2.00 -1.75 7.12
N GLN A 21 -1.01 -0.93 6.73
CA GLN A 21 -0.97 -0.33 5.39
C GLN A 21 -0.10 -1.18 4.46
N SER A 22 0.01 -2.48 4.75
CA SER A 22 0.72 -3.44 3.91
C SER A 22 -0.24 -3.95 2.86
N GLY A 23 -0.37 -3.18 1.78
CA GLY A 23 -1.26 -3.50 0.66
C GLY A 23 -2.24 -2.38 0.45
N ARG A 24 -1.77 -1.22 0.00
CA ARG A 24 -2.64 -0.35 -0.77
C ARG A 24 -2.73 -1.01 -2.16
N PRO A 25 -3.79 -1.78 -2.47
CA PRO A 25 -3.99 -2.20 -3.84
C PRO A 25 -4.00 -0.94 -4.69
N ASP A 26 -3.13 -0.96 -5.70
CA ASP A 26 -2.99 0.07 -6.71
C ASP A 26 -4.38 0.65 -7.07
N PRO A 27 -4.54 1.98 -7.11
CA PRO A 27 -5.85 2.65 -7.23
C PRO A 27 -6.69 2.25 -8.45
N GLY A 28 -6.17 1.45 -9.38
CA GLY A 28 -6.98 0.81 -10.41
C GLY A 28 -6.39 -0.41 -11.11
N CYS A 29 -5.15 -0.78 -10.84
CA CYS A 29 -4.38 -1.72 -11.65
C CYS A 29 -4.26 -3.13 -11.08
N GLY A 30 -4.75 -3.44 -9.88
CA GLY A 30 -4.56 -4.77 -9.27
C GLY A 30 -4.92 -5.97 -10.18
N ARG A 31 -5.98 -5.84 -10.99
CA ARG A 31 -6.36 -6.86 -11.97
C ARG A 31 -5.37 -6.97 -13.14
N ASP A 32 -4.90 -5.83 -13.62
CA ASP A 32 -3.93 -5.74 -14.71
C ASP A 32 -2.54 -6.21 -14.26
N VAL A 33 -2.15 -5.91 -13.02
CA VAL A 33 -0.93 -6.42 -12.38
C VAL A 33 -0.95 -7.95 -12.33
N SER A 34 -2.03 -8.56 -11.80
CA SER A 34 -2.16 -10.02 -11.76
C SER A 34 -2.19 -10.68 -13.14
N ARG A 35 -2.64 -9.95 -14.19
CA ARG A 35 -2.77 -10.49 -15.55
C ARG A 35 -1.49 -10.36 -16.36
N PHE A 36 -0.83 -9.21 -16.30
CA PHE A 36 0.29 -8.85 -17.18
C PHE A 36 1.63 -8.84 -16.45
N CYS A 37 1.63 -8.56 -15.14
CA CYS A 37 2.83 -8.33 -14.35
C CYS A 37 3.07 -9.39 -13.27
N ARG A 38 2.38 -10.54 -13.35
CA ARG A 38 2.46 -11.61 -12.33
C ARG A 38 3.89 -12.07 -12.03
N ALA A 39 4.76 -12.09 -13.04
CA ALA A 39 6.17 -12.49 -12.89
C ALA A 39 7.02 -11.50 -12.08
N VAL A 40 6.56 -10.26 -11.90
CA VAL A 40 7.32 -9.18 -11.24
C VAL A 40 6.63 -8.63 -9.99
N MET A 41 5.53 -9.25 -9.54
CA MET A 41 4.74 -8.77 -8.39
C MET A 41 5.54 -8.74 -7.08
N ASP A 42 6.48 -9.66 -6.91
CA ASP A 42 7.32 -9.74 -5.70
C ASP A 42 8.60 -8.89 -5.82
N GLN A 43 8.80 -8.17 -6.93
CA GLN A 43 10.00 -7.37 -7.20
C GLN A 43 9.83 -5.89 -6.78
N GLY A 44 8.66 -5.52 -6.24
CA GLY A 44 8.36 -4.19 -5.72
C GLY A 44 7.67 -3.25 -6.71
N ASP A 45 7.16 -2.14 -6.17
CA ASP A 45 6.23 -1.24 -6.88
C ASP A 45 6.84 -0.61 -8.13
N GLY A 46 8.11 -0.22 -8.11
CA GLY A 46 8.78 0.39 -9.27
C GLY A 46 8.88 -0.56 -10.47
N VAL A 47 9.08 -1.86 -10.21
CA VAL A 47 9.14 -2.87 -11.27
C VAL A 47 7.74 -3.16 -11.81
N ILE A 48 6.75 -3.25 -10.93
CA ILE A 48 5.34 -3.40 -11.31
C ILE A 48 4.91 -2.22 -12.17
N LEU A 49 5.27 -1.00 -11.79
CA LEU A 49 4.95 0.22 -12.50
C LEU A 49 5.54 0.24 -13.92
N ASN A 50 6.82 -0.10 -14.06
CA ASN A 50 7.46 -0.27 -15.36
C ASN A 50 6.76 -1.34 -16.21
N CYS A 51 6.39 -2.48 -15.61
CA CYS A 51 5.64 -3.51 -16.31
C CYS A 51 4.26 -3.02 -16.80
N LEU A 52 3.54 -2.24 -15.98
CA LEU A 52 2.28 -1.61 -16.38
C LEU A 52 2.51 -0.60 -17.52
N GLN A 53 3.55 0.23 -17.46
CA GLN A 53 3.91 1.16 -18.54
C GLN A 53 4.19 0.43 -19.86
N GLN A 54 4.92 -0.68 -19.83
CA GLN A 54 5.18 -1.50 -21.03
C GLN A 54 3.91 -2.14 -21.61
N ASN A 55 2.91 -2.42 -20.77
CA ASN A 55 1.65 -3.03 -21.17
C ASN A 55 0.50 -2.03 -21.37
N ARG A 56 0.76 -0.71 -21.39
CA ARG A 56 -0.23 0.39 -21.50
C ARG A 56 -1.39 0.12 -22.43
N ALA A 57 -1.10 -0.34 -23.65
CA ALA A 57 -2.11 -0.58 -24.68
C ALA A 57 -3.08 -1.73 -24.35
N ARG A 58 -2.72 -2.59 -23.40
CA ARG A 58 -3.47 -3.79 -23.01
C ARG A 58 -4.15 -3.67 -21.64
N LEU A 59 -3.87 -2.59 -20.90
CA LEU A 59 -4.43 -2.36 -19.58
C LEU A 59 -5.93 -2.06 -19.67
N SER A 60 -6.65 -2.31 -18.58
CA SER A 60 -8.01 -1.81 -18.42
C SER A 60 -8.05 -0.27 -18.50
N LYS A 61 -9.18 0.28 -18.95
CA LYS A 61 -9.41 1.74 -19.00
C LYS A 61 -9.17 2.40 -17.63
N LYS A 62 -9.52 1.69 -16.55
CA LYS A 62 -9.31 2.17 -15.18
C LYS A 62 -7.82 2.35 -14.87
N CYS A 63 -7.03 1.31 -15.10
CA CYS A 63 -5.59 1.36 -14.83
C CYS A 63 -4.87 2.35 -15.75
N ALA A 64 -5.21 2.38 -17.05
CA ALA A 64 -4.67 3.36 -17.98
C ALA A 64 -4.95 4.80 -17.51
N LYS A 65 -6.19 5.09 -17.06
CA LYS A 65 -6.54 6.40 -16.52
C LYS A 65 -5.71 6.74 -15.27
N VAL A 66 -5.55 5.79 -14.35
CA VAL A 66 -4.73 5.98 -13.14
C VAL A 66 -3.30 6.35 -13.52
N LEU A 67 -2.68 5.63 -14.47
CA LEU A 67 -1.34 5.95 -14.93
C LEU A 67 -1.28 7.38 -15.52
N THR A 68 -2.22 7.74 -16.39
CA THR A 68 -2.29 9.09 -16.99
C THR A 68 -2.49 10.18 -15.93
N ASP A 69 -3.41 10.00 -14.98
CA ASP A 69 -3.70 10.96 -13.91
C ASP A 69 -2.49 11.19 -12.99
N ASN A 70 -1.60 10.18 -12.88
CA ASN A 70 -0.38 10.24 -12.07
C ASN A 70 0.87 10.60 -12.90
N GLY A 71 0.70 11.05 -14.15
CA GLY A 71 1.81 11.50 -15.00
C GLY A 71 2.79 10.40 -15.41
N GLN A 72 2.35 9.14 -15.34
CA GLN A 72 3.14 7.99 -15.75
C GLN A 72 3.20 7.91 -17.26
#